data_AF-A0A0S7F2D8-F1
#
_entry.id   AF-A0A0S7F2D8-F1
#
_cell.length_a   1.000
_cell.length_b   1.000
_cell.length_c   1.000
_cell.angle_alpha   90.00
_cell.angle_beta   90.00
_cell.angle_gamma   90.00
#
_symmetry.space_group_name_H-M   'P 1'
#
loop_
_entity.id
_entity.type
_entity.pdbx_description
1 polymer ?
#
loop_
_entity_poly.entity_id
_entity_poly.type
_entity_poly.pdbx_seq_one_letter_code
_entity_poly.pdbx_strand_id
1 'polypeptide(L)'
;AHIFLQSCNICSSNNGGCHPLAICSSNPGSAFPLCTCPQGYTGNGYGPSGCTQISNICETNNPCVNGHCTSTTSGYICNCNPGWQGIHCDQNINECLSNPCQNGGTCTDSVNGFTCTCTAQWTGPFCQTQQQECGGQLTGPAGSFSYPNNPGHDEYDHLVSCTWVVRTDPNKVLRITFPFFHLESSNNCNFDFLQIHDGDNPSAYILGKYCGQNNPQELYSSHNSLYFWFRSDHSINAGGFTIVWESKDPVCGGDLTASYGNINSPGYPGNYPPGRDCYWTLSVDPGLLITFAFGTLSLEQHPDCNYDFLEVQKATLTSGIPGL
;
A
#
# COMPACT_ATOMS: atom_id res chain seq x y z
N ALA A 1 65.03 -1.65 69.77
CA ALA A 1 64.58 -2.77 68.94
C ALA A 1 63.46 -2.27 68.06
N HIS A 2 63.67 -2.23 66.74
CA HIS A 2 62.61 -1.92 65.78
C HIS A 2 61.63 -3.09 65.77
N ILE A 3 60.44 -2.89 66.32
CA ILE A 3 59.34 -3.82 66.09
C ILE A 3 58.82 -3.51 64.69
N PHE A 4 59.29 -4.31 63.73
CA PHE A 4 58.57 -4.46 62.47
C PHE A 4 57.20 -5.04 62.83
N LEU A 5 56.14 -4.25 62.61
CA LEU A 5 54.80 -4.81 62.49
C LEU A 5 54.82 -5.67 61.22
N GLN A 6 55.22 -6.93 61.36
CA GLN A 6 54.98 -7.92 60.35
C GLN A 6 53.47 -8.01 60.27
N SER A 7 52.90 -7.45 59.20
CA SER A 7 51.48 -7.57 58.88
C SER A 7 51.16 -9.07 58.85
N CYS A 8 50.57 -9.56 59.94
CA CYS A 8 50.18 -10.96 60.05
C CYS A 8 49.16 -11.20 58.92
N ASN A 9 49.49 -12.09 57.97
CA ASN A 9 48.58 -12.39 56.89
C ASN A 9 47.39 -13.16 57.50
N ILE A 10 46.32 -12.45 57.81
CA ILE A 10 45.13 -12.97 58.51
C ILE A 10 44.51 -14.21 57.81
N CYS A 11 44.80 -14.41 56.52
CA CYS A 11 44.37 -15.58 55.75
C CYS A 11 45.19 -16.85 55.99
N SER A 12 46.36 -16.77 56.65
CA SER A 12 47.26 -17.92 56.84
C SER A 12 46.76 -18.94 57.87
N SER A 13 45.78 -18.57 58.70
CA SER A 13 45.21 -19.43 59.72
C SER A 13 43.71 -19.59 59.49
N ASN A 14 43.26 -20.83 59.29
CA ASN A 14 41.87 -21.20 59.06
C ASN A 14 41.16 -20.36 57.95
N ASN A 15 41.87 -20.05 56.86
CA ASN A 15 41.39 -19.20 55.77
C ASN A 15 40.82 -17.85 56.24
N GLY A 16 41.32 -17.30 57.36
CA GLY A 16 40.80 -16.07 57.96
C GLY A 16 39.36 -16.15 58.50
N GLY A 17 38.79 -17.35 58.65
CA GLY A 17 37.38 -17.55 59.00
C GLY A 17 36.43 -17.49 57.81
N CYS A 18 36.96 -17.38 56.59
CA CYS A 18 36.18 -17.50 55.36
C CYS A 18 35.62 -18.92 55.19
N HIS A 19 34.49 -19.04 54.50
CA HIS A 19 33.91 -20.28 54.02
C HIS A 19 34.95 -21.09 53.24
N PRO A 20 34.95 -22.44 53.29
CA PRO A 20 35.97 -23.27 52.62
C PRO A 20 36.14 -23.02 51.12
N LEU A 21 35.07 -22.59 50.44
CA LEU A 21 35.09 -22.25 49.02
C LEU A 21 35.47 -20.79 48.73
N ALA A 22 35.45 -19.90 49.73
CA ALA A 22 35.74 -18.48 49.54
C ALA A 22 37.25 -18.20 49.52
N ILE A 23 37.66 -17.23 48.70
CA ILE A 23 39.02 -16.73 48.63
C ILE A 23 39.20 -15.66 49.71
N CYS A 24 40.21 -15.83 50.57
CA CYS A 24 40.57 -14.84 51.59
C CYS A 24 41.59 -13.85 51.06
N SER A 25 41.35 -12.55 51.28
CA SER A 25 42.30 -11.47 51.00
C SER A 25 42.51 -10.60 52.25
N SER A 26 43.77 -10.27 52.55
CA SER A 26 44.12 -9.42 53.68
C SER A 26 44.02 -7.94 53.28
N ASN A 27 43.25 -7.15 54.04
CA ASN A 27 43.09 -5.72 53.78
C ASN A 27 43.93 -4.92 54.80
N PRO A 28 44.99 -4.18 54.39
CA PRO A 28 45.87 -3.46 55.31
C PRO A 28 45.14 -2.27 55.93
N GLY A 29 44.54 -2.48 57.10
CA GLY A 29 43.73 -1.50 57.81
C GLY A 29 42.48 -2.07 58.49
N SER A 30 42.11 -3.32 58.17
CA SER A 30 41.00 -4.03 58.81
C SER A 30 41.53 -5.17 59.69
N ALA A 31 40.93 -5.35 60.86
CA ALA A 31 41.16 -6.52 61.72
C ALA A 31 40.46 -7.80 61.20
N PHE A 32 39.68 -7.70 60.12
CA PHE A 32 38.97 -8.80 59.48
C PHE A 32 39.44 -8.99 58.02
N PRO A 33 39.61 -10.25 57.55
CA PRO A 33 39.91 -10.54 56.15
C PRO A 33 38.70 -10.26 55.27
N LEU A 34 38.89 -9.98 53.98
CA LEU A 34 37.80 -9.93 52.99
C LEU A 34 37.66 -11.32 52.34
N CYS A 35 36.49 -11.92 52.47
CA CYS A 35 36.16 -13.23 51.90
C CYS A 35 35.29 -13.06 50.64
N THR A 36 35.75 -13.58 49.50
CA THR A 36 35.00 -13.53 48.24
C THR A 36 34.64 -14.93 47.76
N CYS A 37 33.35 -15.17 47.50
CA CYS A 37 32.90 -16.45 46.94
C CYS A 37 33.38 -16.62 45.49
N PRO A 38 33.63 -17.87 45.05
CA PRO A 38 34.05 -18.17 43.68
C PRO A 38 32.89 -18.01 42.69
N GLN A 39 33.19 -17.95 41.39
CA GLN A 39 32.18 -17.87 40.33
C GLN A 39 31.17 -19.02 40.45
N GLY A 40 29.87 -18.72 40.35
CA GLY A 40 28.78 -19.69 40.55
C GLY A 40 28.35 -19.90 42.02
N TYR A 41 28.93 -19.17 42.97
CA TYR A 41 28.54 -19.17 44.39
C TYR A 41 28.29 -17.74 44.89
N THR A 42 27.36 -17.59 45.84
CA THR A 42 26.97 -16.31 46.44
C THR A 42 27.01 -16.37 47.96
N GLY A 43 27.10 -15.23 48.63
CA GLY A 43 27.12 -15.13 50.09
C GLY A 43 28.18 -14.16 50.61
N ASN A 44 28.22 -13.97 51.92
CA ASN A 44 29.16 -13.05 52.57
C ASN A 44 30.59 -13.63 52.69
N GLY A 45 30.78 -14.89 52.33
CA GLY A 45 32.06 -15.57 52.34
C GLY A 45 32.53 -16.02 53.73
N TYR A 46 31.76 -15.88 54.81
CA TYR A 46 32.19 -16.26 56.18
C TYR A 46 31.43 -17.46 56.76
N GLY A 47 32.14 -18.33 57.48
CA GLY A 47 31.54 -19.48 58.16
C GLY A 47 31.02 -20.59 57.23
N PRO A 48 30.35 -21.63 57.76
CA PRO A 48 30.00 -22.85 57.01
C PRO A 48 28.91 -22.69 55.93
N SER A 49 28.14 -21.60 55.96
CA SER A 49 27.14 -21.25 54.95
C SER A 49 27.49 -19.96 54.22
N GLY A 50 28.74 -19.50 54.35
CA GLY A 50 29.21 -18.23 53.80
C GLY A 50 29.23 -18.19 52.27
N CYS A 51 29.30 -19.34 51.58
CA CYS A 51 29.08 -19.43 50.14
C CYS A 51 28.07 -20.54 49.81
N THR A 52 26.94 -20.16 49.22
CA THR A 52 25.93 -21.09 48.69
C THR A 52 25.99 -21.12 47.16
N GLN A 53 25.73 -22.28 46.56
CA GLN A 53 25.74 -22.42 45.11
C GLN A 53 24.58 -21.63 44.50
N ILE A 54 24.85 -20.86 43.44
CA ILE A 54 23.81 -20.20 42.65
C ILE A 54 23.00 -21.29 41.93
N SER A 55 21.68 -21.27 42.07
CA SER A 55 20.79 -22.24 41.43
C SER A 55 20.92 -22.18 39.90
N ASN A 56 21.55 -23.18 39.29
CA ASN A 56 21.76 -23.25 37.84
C ASN A 56 20.61 -23.94 37.09
N ILE A 57 19.38 -23.57 37.45
CA ILE A 57 18.17 -24.12 36.84
C ILE A 57 18.07 -23.76 35.35
N CYS A 58 18.68 -22.65 34.91
CA CYS A 58 18.67 -22.23 33.51
C CYS A 58 19.44 -23.16 32.56
N GLU A 59 20.54 -23.79 33.00
CA GLU A 59 21.31 -24.73 32.16
C GLU A 59 20.81 -26.18 32.28
N THR A 60 20.23 -26.53 33.43
CA THR A 60 19.82 -27.91 33.74
C THR A 60 18.37 -28.22 33.38
N ASN A 61 17.46 -27.24 33.50
CA ASN A 61 16.05 -27.37 33.10
C ASN A 61 15.44 -25.97 32.91
N ASN A 62 15.68 -25.36 31.74
CA ASN A 62 15.26 -23.97 31.47
C ASN A 62 13.72 -23.80 31.61
N PRO A 63 13.24 -23.04 32.61
CA PRO A 63 11.82 -22.85 32.87
C PRO A 63 11.17 -21.72 32.05
N CYS A 64 11.94 -20.97 31.25
CA CYS A 64 11.45 -19.86 30.45
C CYS A 64 11.07 -20.36 29.05
N VAL A 65 9.80 -20.20 28.66
CA VAL A 65 9.29 -20.64 27.36
C VAL A 65 9.69 -19.67 26.25
N ASN A 66 9.29 -18.40 26.37
CA ASN A 66 9.59 -17.33 25.40
C ASN A 66 10.43 -16.22 26.03
N GLY A 67 11.59 -16.55 26.58
CA GLY A 67 12.46 -15.56 27.21
C GLY A 67 13.84 -16.08 27.55
N HIS A 68 14.69 -15.16 27.99
CA HIS A 68 16.05 -15.47 28.43
C HIS A 68 16.09 -15.76 29.93
N CYS A 69 16.54 -16.96 30.31
CA CYS A 69 16.67 -17.37 31.69
C CYS A 69 17.96 -16.85 32.31
N THR A 70 17.86 -16.22 33.47
CA THR A 70 19.00 -15.77 34.27
C THR A 70 18.94 -16.37 35.67
N SER A 71 19.98 -17.11 36.05
CA SER A 71 20.09 -17.70 37.38
C SER A 71 20.38 -16.63 38.43
N THR A 72 19.66 -16.67 39.56
CA THR A 72 19.81 -15.72 40.67
C THR A 72 20.13 -16.42 41.99
N THR A 73 20.47 -15.63 43.01
CA THR A 73 20.86 -16.11 44.34
C THR A 73 19.75 -16.88 45.07
N SER A 74 18.49 -16.74 44.65
CA SER A 74 17.32 -17.39 45.24
C SER A 74 16.50 -18.21 44.25
N GLY A 75 16.98 -18.41 43.01
CA GLY A 75 16.24 -19.12 41.97
C GLY A 75 16.64 -18.69 40.56
N TYR A 76 15.68 -18.24 39.77
CA TYR A 76 15.87 -17.75 38.40
C TYR A 76 14.93 -16.60 38.11
N ILE A 77 15.24 -15.85 37.06
CA ILE A 77 14.38 -14.82 36.47
C ILE A 77 14.31 -15.08 34.97
N CYS A 78 13.10 -15.09 34.43
CA CYS A 78 12.86 -15.11 32.99
C CYS A 78 12.69 -13.68 32.47
N ASN A 79 13.60 -13.25 31.62
CA ASN A 79 13.48 -11.99 30.89
C ASN A 79 12.69 -12.28 29.60
N CYS A 80 11.39 -12.00 29.61
CA CYS A 80 10.50 -12.35 28.52
C CYS A 80 10.82 -11.58 27.24
N ASN A 81 10.69 -12.26 26.10
CA ASN A 81 10.72 -11.62 24.80
C ASN A 81 9.52 -10.67 24.67
N PRO A 82 9.59 -9.64 23.80
CA PRO A 82 8.45 -8.76 23.52
C PRO A 82 7.18 -9.57 23.19
N GLY A 83 6.04 -9.15 23.75
CA GLY A 83 4.74 -9.85 23.63
C GLY A 83 4.50 -10.98 24.63
N TRP A 84 5.43 -11.28 25.53
CA TRP A 84 5.26 -12.34 26.53
C TRP A 84 5.39 -11.82 27.97
N GLN A 85 4.61 -12.40 28.86
CA GLN A 85 4.59 -12.12 30.30
C GLN A 85 4.46 -13.40 31.13
N GLY A 86 4.43 -13.24 32.44
CA GLY A 86 4.38 -14.34 33.40
C GLY A 86 5.78 -14.76 33.85
N ILE A 87 5.83 -15.49 34.96
CA ILE A 87 7.10 -15.94 35.57
C ILE A 87 7.90 -16.89 34.66
N HIS A 88 7.21 -17.56 33.73
CA HIS A 88 7.77 -18.49 32.76
C HIS A 88 7.75 -17.96 31.32
N CYS A 89 7.32 -16.72 31.09
CA CYS A 89 7.12 -16.18 29.73
C CYS A 89 6.24 -17.06 28.84
N ASP A 90 5.22 -17.67 29.44
CA ASP A 90 4.28 -18.61 28.84
C ASP A 90 2.91 -17.97 28.54
N GLN A 91 2.72 -16.72 28.95
CA GLN A 91 1.49 -15.97 28.73
C GLN A 91 1.72 -14.91 27.67
N ASN A 92 0.94 -14.94 26.59
CA ASN A 92 0.92 -13.84 25.63
C ASN A 92 0.31 -12.60 26.31
N ILE A 93 0.89 -11.43 26.08
CA ILE A 93 0.34 -10.15 26.52
C ILE A 93 -0.86 -9.84 25.65
N ASN A 94 -2.06 -9.77 26.25
CA ASN A 94 -3.25 -9.43 25.50
C ASN A 94 -3.34 -7.90 25.27
N GLU A 95 -2.89 -7.42 24.12
CA GLU A 95 -2.93 -5.99 23.78
C GLU A 95 -4.35 -5.48 23.54
N CYS A 96 -5.34 -6.35 23.33
CA CYS A 96 -6.74 -5.95 23.18
C CYS A 96 -7.40 -5.47 24.48
N LEU A 97 -6.82 -5.73 25.66
CA LEU A 97 -7.37 -5.29 26.95
C LEU A 97 -7.46 -3.76 27.09
N SER A 98 -6.66 -3.00 26.36
CA SER A 98 -6.74 -1.54 26.33
C SER A 98 -7.83 -1.01 25.40
N ASN A 99 -8.60 -1.88 24.74
CA ASN A 99 -9.59 -1.54 23.71
C ASN A 99 -9.04 -0.59 22.62
N PRO A 100 -7.98 -0.99 21.90
CA PRO A 100 -7.33 -0.10 20.94
C PRO A 100 -8.15 0.17 19.67
N CYS A 101 -9.08 -0.71 19.30
CA CYS A 101 -9.92 -0.53 18.11
C CYS A 101 -11.08 0.43 18.40
N GLN A 102 -11.13 1.53 17.66
CA GLN A 102 -12.13 2.59 17.80
C GLN A 102 -13.42 2.24 17.04
N ASN A 103 -14.47 3.04 17.26
CA ASN A 103 -15.71 3.02 16.47
C ASN A 103 -16.38 1.65 16.31
N GLY A 104 -16.29 0.81 17.34
CA GLY A 104 -16.89 -0.52 17.36
C GLY A 104 -16.10 -1.58 16.59
N GLY A 105 -14.84 -1.33 16.22
CA GLY A 105 -13.94 -2.32 15.65
C GLY A 105 -13.68 -3.49 16.62
N THR A 106 -13.48 -4.69 16.06
CA THR A 106 -13.18 -5.91 16.82
C THR A 106 -11.66 -6.11 16.88
N CYS A 107 -11.11 -6.20 18.09
CA CYS A 107 -9.69 -6.45 18.31
C CYS A 107 -9.41 -7.96 18.34
N THR A 108 -8.41 -8.39 17.57
CA THR A 108 -7.86 -9.74 17.64
C THR A 108 -6.41 -9.69 18.09
N ASP A 109 -6.14 -10.36 19.21
CA ASP A 109 -4.82 -10.49 19.81
C ASP A 109 -3.85 -11.26 18.91
N SER A 110 -2.56 -10.91 18.94
CA SER A 110 -1.48 -11.59 18.22
C SER A 110 -0.23 -11.62 19.10
N VAL A 111 0.85 -12.26 18.66
CA VAL A 111 2.10 -12.23 19.44
C VAL A 111 2.78 -10.88 19.23
N ASN A 112 2.98 -10.13 20.31
CA ASN A 112 3.64 -8.81 20.30
C ASN A 112 2.89 -7.79 19.42
N GLY A 113 1.55 -7.78 19.49
CA GLY A 113 0.72 -6.87 18.72
C GLY A 113 -0.71 -7.35 18.55
N PHE A 114 -1.54 -6.53 17.92
CA PHE A 114 -2.95 -6.82 17.68
C PHE A 114 -3.36 -6.39 16.27
N THR A 115 -4.51 -6.87 15.81
CA THR A 115 -5.15 -6.42 14.56
C THR A 115 -6.58 -5.97 14.85
N CYS A 116 -7.00 -4.87 14.23
CA CYS A 116 -8.37 -4.38 14.29
C CYS A 116 -9.14 -4.76 13.03
N THR A 117 -10.28 -5.40 13.21
CA THR A 117 -11.29 -5.61 12.16
C THR A 117 -12.35 -4.52 12.30
N CYS A 118 -12.39 -3.58 11.36
CA CYS A 118 -13.27 -2.42 11.42
C CYS A 118 -14.71 -2.72 11.00
N THR A 119 -15.65 -1.90 11.46
CA THR A 119 -17.04 -1.93 11.00
C THR A 119 -17.14 -1.29 9.62
N ALA A 120 -18.23 -1.54 8.88
CA ALA A 120 -18.39 -1.17 7.46
C ALA A 120 -18.36 0.34 7.14
N GLN A 121 -18.13 1.20 8.12
CA GLN A 121 -18.07 2.66 7.98
C GLN A 121 -16.73 3.21 8.47
N TRP A 122 -15.77 2.35 8.81
CA TRP A 122 -14.50 2.73 9.41
C TRP A 122 -13.34 1.89 8.86
N THR A 123 -12.16 2.47 8.90
CA THR A 123 -10.92 1.96 8.30
C THR A 123 -9.71 2.49 9.08
N GLY A 124 -8.51 2.03 8.71
CA GLY A 124 -7.25 2.31 9.38
C GLY A 124 -6.89 1.29 10.47
N PRO A 125 -5.64 1.31 10.95
CA PRO A 125 -5.10 0.30 11.88
C PRO A 125 -5.82 0.26 13.25
N PHE A 126 -6.49 1.35 13.64
CA PHE A 126 -7.28 1.43 14.87
C PHE A 126 -8.75 1.73 14.59
N CYS A 127 -9.24 1.57 13.34
CA CYS A 127 -10.59 1.95 12.94
C CYS A 127 -10.95 3.42 13.24
N GLN A 128 -9.95 4.30 13.19
CA GLN A 128 -10.07 5.71 13.53
C GLN A 128 -10.58 6.58 12.38
N THR A 129 -10.50 6.08 11.15
CA THR A 129 -10.83 6.84 9.94
C THR A 129 -12.21 6.41 9.45
N GLN A 130 -13.09 7.35 9.11
CA GLN A 130 -14.38 7.03 8.52
C GLN A 130 -14.15 6.56 7.08
N GLN A 131 -14.72 5.40 6.72
CA GLN A 131 -14.65 4.87 5.36
C GLN A 131 -15.33 5.86 4.41
N GLN A 132 -14.56 6.44 3.49
CA GLN A 132 -15.09 7.34 2.48
C GLN A 132 -15.83 6.51 1.42
N GLU A 133 -17.15 6.73 1.30
CA GLU A 133 -17.93 6.17 0.20
C GLU A 133 -17.35 6.67 -1.13
N CYS A 134 -17.08 5.74 -2.04
CA CYS A 134 -16.46 6.03 -3.32
C CYS A 134 -17.22 5.35 -4.46
N GLY A 135 -17.14 5.96 -5.63
CA GLY A 135 -17.88 5.52 -6.80
C GLY A 135 -19.17 6.30 -7.06
N GLY A 136 -19.89 5.91 -8.10
CA GLY A 136 -21.19 6.48 -8.46
C GLY A 136 -21.39 6.70 -9.96
N GLN A 137 -22.55 7.25 -10.31
CA GLN A 137 -22.88 7.66 -11.67
C GLN A 137 -22.84 9.19 -11.73
N LEU A 138 -21.92 9.72 -12.53
CA LEU A 138 -21.69 11.15 -12.67
C LEU A 138 -22.15 11.56 -14.06
N THR A 139 -22.97 12.60 -14.15
CA THR A 139 -23.51 13.08 -15.43
C THR A 139 -23.31 14.58 -15.58
N GLY A 140 -23.09 15.04 -16.80
CA GLY A 140 -23.05 16.46 -17.12
C GLY A 140 -22.01 16.85 -18.17
N PRO A 141 -22.00 18.13 -18.56
CA PRO A 141 -21.07 18.65 -19.56
C PRO A 141 -19.64 18.84 -19.03
N ALA A 142 -19.45 18.89 -17.71
CA ALA A 142 -18.14 18.91 -17.07
C ALA A 142 -18.29 18.51 -15.61
N GLY A 143 -17.19 18.13 -14.98
CA GLY A 143 -17.14 17.89 -13.55
C GLY A 143 -15.82 17.30 -13.10
N SER A 144 -15.76 16.95 -11.82
CA SER A 144 -14.59 16.32 -11.23
C SER A 144 -14.97 15.31 -10.16
N PHE A 145 -14.14 14.29 -9.99
CA PHE A 145 -14.19 13.42 -8.83
C PHE A 145 -12.77 13.08 -8.37
N SER A 146 -12.64 12.80 -7.08
CA SER A 146 -11.37 12.47 -6.45
C SER A 146 -11.56 11.29 -5.52
N TYR A 147 -10.49 10.53 -5.32
CA TYR A 147 -10.40 9.58 -4.22
C TYR A 147 -8.96 9.53 -3.71
N PRO A 148 -8.70 9.83 -2.42
CA PRO A 148 -9.65 10.27 -1.40
C PRO A 148 -10.22 11.68 -1.69
N ASN A 149 -11.09 12.21 -0.82
CA ASN A 149 -11.69 13.54 -1.00
C ASN A 149 -10.67 14.68 -1.10
N ASN A 150 -9.52 14.59 -0.41
CA ASN A 150 -8.43 15.56 -0.50
C ASN A 150 -7.11 14.89 -0.96
N PRO A 151 -6.95 14.64 -2.28
CA PRO A 151 -5.77 13.97 -2.79
C PRO A 151 -4.47 14.72 -2.48
N GLY A 152 -3.44 13.97 -2.06
CA GLY A 152 -2.12 14.49 -1.69
C GLY A 152 -2.02 15.02 -0.25
N HIS A 153 -3.13 15.13 0.48
CA HIS A 153 -3.14 15.36 1.92
C HIS A 153 -3.63 14.13 2.68
N ASP A 154 -4.72 13.54 2.19
CA ASP A 154 -5.24 12.28 2.69
C ASP A 154 -4.59 11.13 1.90
N GLU A 155 -4.45 9.98 2.56
CA GLU A 155 -4.10 8.73 1.90
C GLU A 155 -5.36 7.89 1.72
N TYR A 156 -5.47 7.19 0.59
CA TYR A 156 -6.59 6.27 0.38
C TYR A 156 -6.49 5.03 1.28
N ASP A 157 -7.62 4.36 1.47
CA ASP A 157 -7.70 3.14 2.27
C ASP A 157 -7.23 1.90 1.52
N HIS A 158 -6.72 0.92 2.26
CA HIS A 158 -6.41 -0.42 1.76
C HIS A 158 -7.68 -1.23 1.48
N LEU A 159 -7.57 -2.22 0.59
CA LEU A 159 -8.63 -3.17 0.23
C LEU A 159 -9.92 -2.53 -0.30
N VAL A 160 -9.81 -1.34 -0.90
CA VAL A 160 -10.95 -0.63 -1.48
C VAL A 160 -11.10 -0.98 -2.96
N SER A 161 -12.35 -1.04 -3.41
CA SER A 161 -12.70 -1.18 -4.83
C SER A 161 -13.81 -0.20 -5.18
N CYS A 162 -13.44 0.92 -5.80
CA CYS A 162 -14.35 1.99 -6.19
C CYS A 162 -14.66 1.94 -7.69
N THR A 163 -15.89 2.27 -8.06
CA THR A 163 -16.29 2.31 -9.47
C THR A 163 -17.09 3.57 -9.80
N TRP A 164 -16.66 4.30 -10.82
CA TRP A 164 -17.39 5.47 -11.32
C TRP A 164 -17.79 5.26 -12.77
N VAL A 165 -18.95 5.75 -13.15
CA VAL A 165 -19.32 5.93 -14.55
C VAL A 165 -19.58 7.40 -14.77
N VAL A 166 -18.82 8.01 -15.66
CA VAL A 166 -19.06 9.37 -16.13
C VAL A 166 -19.82 9.28 -17.44
N ARG A 167 -20.95 9.99 -17.56
CA ARG A 167 -21.69 10.14 -18.83
C ARG A 167 -21.87 11.60 -19.20
N THR A 168 -21.68 11.91 -20.48
CA THR A 168 -22.04 13.21 -21.07
C THR A 168 -23.21 13.04 -22.04
N ASP A 169 -23.58 14.12 -22.72
CA ASP A 169 -24.65 14.11 -23.73
C ASP A 169 -24.38 13.04 -24.80
N PRO A 170 -25.41 12.33 -25.30
CA PRO A 170 -25.24 11.22 -26.24
C PRO A 170 -24.43 11.55 -27.51
N ASN A 171 -24.41 12.82 -27.92
CA ASN A 171 -23.73 13.29 -29.13
C ASN A 171 -22.34 13.89 -28.86
N LYS A 172 -21.82 13.75 -27.64
CA LYS A 172 -20.53 14.32 -27.21
C LYS A 172 -19.59 13.21 -26.75
N VAL A 173 -18.30 13.55 -26.68
CA VAL A 173 -17.27 12.71 -26.08
C VAL A 173 -16.72 13.37 -24.83
N LEU A 174 -16.07 12.60 -23.99
CA LEU A 174 -15.42 13.05 -22.76
C LEU A 174 -13.94 13.24 -23.03
N ARG A 175 -13.42 14.43 -22.74
CA ARG A 175 -12.00 14.67 -22.52
C ARG A 175 -11.74 14.59 -21.03
N ILE A 176 -10.80 13.76 -20.60
CA ILE A 176 -10.41 13.62 -19.20
C ILE A 176 -8.96 14.04 -18.96
N THR A 177 -8.72 14.64 -17.81
CA THR A 177 -7.41 15.09 -17.36
C THR A 177 -7.18 14.67 -15.90
N PHE A 178 -5.91 14.63 -15.50
CA PHE A 178 -5.46 14.17 -14.20
C PHE A 178 -4.75 15.30 -13.46
N PRO A 179 -5.46 16.22 -12.79
CA PRO A 179 -4.82 17.29 -12.01
C PRO A 179 -3.89 16.76 -10.91
N PHE A 180 -4.21 15.59 -10.35
CA PHE A 180 -3.40 14.93 -9.32
C PHE A 180 -3.44 13.41 -9.51
N PHE A 181 -2.30 12.75 -9.38
CA PHE A 181 -2.21 11.30 -9.45
C PHE A 181 -1.00 10.78 -8.64
N HIS A 182 -1.28 9.98 -7.62
CA HIS A 182 -0.28 9.29 -6.83
C HIS A 182 -0.85 8.02 -6.22
N LEU A 183 -0.58 6.89 -6.87
CA LEU A 183 -0.88 5.54 -6.39
C LEU A 183 0.41 4.78 -6.13
N GLU A 184 0.33 3.67 -5.39
CA GLU A 184 1.44 2.74 -5.22
C GLU A 184 2.04 2.34 -6.58
N SER A 185 3.36 2.39 -6.70
CA SER A 185 4.05 1.99 -7.94
C SER A 185 4.32 0.49 -7.97
N SER A 186 3.90 -0.19 -9.04
CA SER A 186 4.18 -1.62 -9.23
C SER A 186 4.29 -2.01 -10.71
N ASN A 187 4.93 -3.14 -10.99
CA ASN A 187 5.01 -3.69 -12.35
C ASN A 187 3.59 -4.01 -12.85
N ASN A 188 3.21 -3.45 -14.00
CA ASN A 188 1.87 -3.59 -14.60
C ASN A 188 0.70 -3.19 -13.68
N CYS A 189 0.97 -2.36 -12.66
CA CYS A 189 -0.02 -1.87 -11.71
C CYS A 189 -0.81 -3.02 -11.04
N ASN A 190 -0.09 -4.02 -10.53
CA ASN A 190 -0.68 -5.24 -9.98
C ASN A 190 -1.16 -5.11 -8.53
N PHE A 191 -0.64 -4.14 -7.78
CA PHE A 191 -1.10 -3.83 -6.43
C PHE A 191 -2.26 -2.83 -6.51
N ASP A 192 -1.96 -1.54 -6.47
CA ASP A 192 -2.95 -0.48 -6.62
C ASP A 192 -3.02 0.05 -8.04
N PHE A 193 -4.24 0.32 -8.51
CA PHE A 193 -4.42 0.85 -9.86
C PHE A 193 -5.72 1.63 -10.03
N LEU A 194 -5.69 2.57 -10.99
CA LEU A 194 -6.86 3.13 -11.64
C LEU A 194 -6.93 2.60 -13.08
N GLN A 195 -7.97 1.86 -13.40
CA GLN A 195 -8.24 1.36 -14.75
C GLN A 195 -9.41 2.11 -15.37
N ILE A 196 -9.28 2.47 -16.65
CA ILE A 196 -10.26 3.27 -17.37
C ILE A 196 -10.72 2.50 -18.61
N HIS A 197 -12.03 2.45 -18.81
CA HIS A 197 -12.66 1.78 -19.94
C HIS A 197 -13.48 2.78 -20.78
N ASP A 198 -13.42 2.62 -22.09
CA ASP A 198 -14.16 3.42 -23.08
C ASP A 198 -15.58 2.88 -23.25
N GLY A 199 -16.48 3.30 -22.36
CA GLY A 199 -17.84 2.80 -22.23
C GLY A 199 -18.33 2.91 -20.79
N ASP A 200 -19.50 2.35 -20.49
CA ASP A 200 -20.13 2.51 -19.17
C ASP A 200 -20.06 1.27 -18.27
N ASN A 201 -19.28 0.27 -18.67
CA ASN A 201 -19.21 -1.03 -18.02
C ASN A 201 -17.79 -1.63 -18.08
N PRO A 202 -17.46 -2.59 -17.19
CA PRO A 202 -16.11 -3.17 -17.10
C PRO A 202 -15.72 -4.07 -18.29
N SER A 203 -16.66 -4.45 -19.15
CA SER A 203 -16.38 -5.23 -20.36
C SER A 203 -15.97 -4.36 -21.55
N ALA A 204 -16.08 -3.04 -21.43
CA ALA A 204 -15.70 -2.10 -22.48
C ALA A 204 -14.17 -2.04 -22.67
N TYR A 205 -13.74 -1.50 -23.81
CA TYR A 205 -12.33 -1.46 -24.19
C TYR A 205 -11.49 -0.69 -23.16
N ILE A 206 -10.36 -1.27 -22.74
CA ILE A 206 -9.49 -0.66 -21.74
C ILE A 206 -8.64 0.43 -22.41
N LEU A 207 -8.84 1.68 -21.99
CA LEU A 207 -8.02 2.83 -22.41
C LEU A 207 -6.66 2.82 -21.71
N GLY A 208 -6.61 2.36 -20.47
CA GLY A 208 -5.36 2.18 -19.76
C GLY A 208 -5.54 1.77 -18.30
N LYS A 209 -4.44 1.33 -17.70
CA LYS A 209 -4.30 0.96 -16.30
C LYS A 209 -3.10 1.70 -15.71
N TYR A 210 -3.35 2.49 -14.68
CA TYR A 210 -2.40 3.51 -14.21
C TYR A 210 -2.08 3.32 -12.73
N CYS A 211 -0.82 3.58 -12.37
CA CYS A 211 -0.30 3.54 -11.00
C CYS A 211 1.01 4.36 -10.92
N GLY A 212 1.53 4.61 -9.71
CA GLY A 212 2.69 5.49 -9.48
C GLY A 212 2.33 6.97 -9.37
N GLN A 213 3.33 7.84 -9.49
CA GLN A 213 3.21 9.29 -9.21
C GLN A 213 3.21 10.18 -10.46
N ASN A 214 3.41 9.60 -11.65
CA ASN A 214 3.38 10.38 -12.88
C ASN A 214 1.93 10.57 -13.31
N ASN A 215 1.49 11.83 -13.45
CA ASN A 215 0.16 12.13 -13.98
C ASN A 215 0.01 11.52 -15.39
N PRO A 216 -1.03 10.70 -15.64
CA PRO A 216 -1.29 10.18 -16.97
C PRO A 216 -1.55 11.32 -17.97
N GLN A 217 -1.29 11.03 -19.25
CA GLN A 217 -1.66 11.94 -20.32
C GLN A 217 -3.19 12.09 -20.38
N GLU A 218 -3.67 13.25 -20.83
CA GLU A 218 -5.08 13.44 -21.10
C GLU A 218 -5.61 12.41 -22.11
N LEU A 219 -6.86 11.99 -21.92
CA LEU A 219 -7.51 10.98 -22.74
C LEU A 219 -8.82 11.52 -23.29
N TYR A 220 -9.24 10.97 -24.42
CA TYR A 220 -10.54 11.20 -25.02
C TYR A 220 -11.28 9.87 -25.08
N SER A 221 -12.54 9.87 -24.67
CA SER A 221 -13.44 8.76 -24.95
C SER A 221 -13.86 8.76 -26.41
N SER A 222 -14.33 7.62 -26.88
CA SER A 222 -15.02 7.52 -28.16
C SER A 222 -16.53 7.48 -28.04
N HIS A 223 -17.01 7.09 -26.86
CA HIS A 223 -18.41 7.12 -26.51
C HIS A 223 -18.74 8.32 -25.64
N ASN A 224 -20.01 8.50 -25.30
CA ASN A 224 -20.46 9.52 -24.34
C ASN A 224 -20.25 9.08 -22.88
N SER A 225 -19.50 8.00 -22.63
CA SER A 225 -19.32 7.45 -21.29
C SER A 225 -17.94 6.84 -21.06
N LEU A 226 -17.49 6.90 -19.82
CA LEU A 226 -16.25 6.29 -19.34
C LEU A 226 -16.53 5.56 -18.01
N TYR A 227 -15.95 4.38 -17.87
CA TYR A 227 -16.02 3.56 -16.66
C TYR A 227 -14.64 3.53 -16.01
N PHE A 228 -14.60 3.91 -14.75
CA PHE A 228 -13.40 4.00 -13.93
C PHE A 228 -13.46 2.95 -12.84
N TRP A 229 -12.38 2.20 -12.67
CA TRP A 229 -12.23 1.22 -11.62
C TRP A 229 -10.93 1.47 -10.87
N PHE A 230 -11.06 1.91 -9.61
CA PHE A 230 -9.95 2.00 -8.70
C PHE A 230 -9.97 0.80 -7.77
N ARG A 231 -8.80 0.18 -7.56
CA ARG A 231 -8.62 -0.90 -6.60
C ARG A 231 -7.32 -0.72 -5.84
N SER A 232 -7.37 -0.89 -4.52
CA SER A 232 -6.19 -0.99 -3.66
C SER A 232 -6.03 -2.39 -3.06
N ASP A 233 -4.80 -2.76 -2.71
CA ASP A 233 -4.46 -4.00 -2.03
C ASP A 233 -4.38 -3.83 -0.50
N HIS A 234 -3.86 -4.82 0.24
CA HIS A 234 -3.80 -4.80 1.70
C HIS A 234 -2.70 -3.92 2.31
N SER A 235 -1.83 -3.35 1.48
CA SER A 235 -0.61 -2.66 1.89
C SER A 235 -0.41 -1.36 1.09
N ILE A 236 0.60 -0.60 1.46
CA ILE A 236 1.13 0.60 0.78
C ILE A 236 0.07 1.45 0.06
N ASN A 237 -0.40 2.50 0.72
CA ASN A 237 -1.28 3.51 0.15
C ASN A 237 -0.49 4.77 -0.26
N ALA A 238 -1.18 5.68 -0.95
CA ALA A 238 -0.61 6.94 -1.42
C ALA A 238 -1.69 8.03 -1.48
N GLY A 239 -1.36 9.17 -2.09
CA GLY A 239 -2.21 10.36 -2.09
C GLY A 239 -3.48 10.30 -2.95
N GLY A 240 -3.67 9.23 -3.74
CA GLY A 240 -4.86 9.04 -4.56
C GLY A 240 -4.85 9.81 -5.88
N PHE A 241 -6.01 10.22 -6.37
CA PHE A 241 -6.13 10.88 -7.68
C PHE A 241 -7.29 11.86 -7.75
N THR A 242 -7.20 12.77 -8.73
CA THR A 242 -8.29 13.64 -9.18
C THR A 242 -8.49 13.45 -10.67
N ILE A 243 -9.74 13.24 -11.09
CA ILE A 243 -10.17 13.24 -12.48
C ILE A 243 -11.04 14.46 -12.72
N VAL A 244 -10.75 15.18 -13.80
CA VAL A 244 -11.62 16.24 -14.32
C VAL A 244 -12.04 15.84 -15.72
N TRP A 245 -13.34 15.93 -16.00
CA TRP A 245 -13.89 15.68 -17.32
C TRP A 245 -14.56 16.92 -17.90
N GLU A 246 -14.48 17.02 -19.22
CA GLU A 246 -15.20 18.01 -20.01
C GLU A 246 -15.81 17.33 -21.23
N SER A 247 -17.04 17.72 -21.54
CA SER A 247 -17.73 17.36 -22.78
C SER A 247 -17.07 18.11 -23.93
N LYS A 248 -16.74 17.37 -24.98
CA LYS A 248 -16.19 17.90 -26.22
C LYS A 248 -17.03 17.44 -27.38
N ASP A 249 -17.09 18.28 -28.40
CA ASP A 249 -17.53 17.84 -29.70
C ASP A 249 -16.59 16.74 -30.20
N PRO A 250 -17.14 15.60 -30.68
CA PRO A 250 -16.32 14.56 -31.26
C PRO A 250 -15.59 15.13 -32.48
N VAL A 251 -14.26 15.14 -32.44
CA VAL A 251 -13.43 15.56 -33.56
C VAL A 251 -13.20 14.33 -34.44
N CYS A 252 -14.22 13.90 -35.16
CA CYS A 252 -14.09 12.86 -36.16
C CYS A 252 -14.11 13.48 -37.56
N GLY A 253 -13.13 13.11 -38.39
CA GLY A 253 -12.88 13.78 -39.66
C GLY A 253 -11.69 14.72 -39.65
N GLY A 254 -11.53 15.48 -40.74
CA GLY A 254 -10.47 16.46 -40.94
C GLY A 254 -9.76 16.33 -42.29
N ASP A 255 -8.85 17.26 -42.57
CA ASP A 255 -8.07 17.29 -43.80
C ASP A 255 -6.77 16.48 -43.64
N LEU A 256 -6.58 15.50 -44.51
CA LEU A 256 -5.41 14.62 -44.53
C LEU A 256 -4.57 14.95 -45.76
N THR A 257 -3.39 15.54 -45.51
CA THR A 257 -2.42 15.95 -46.54
C THR A 257 -1.14 15.12 -46.54
N ALA A 258 -0.99 14.21 -45.58
CA ALA A 258 0.16 13.32 -45.49
C ALA A 258 0.16 12.32 -46.67
N SER A 259 1.35 11.94 -47.15
CA SER A 259 1.52 10.98 -48.24
C SER A 259 1.12 9.55 -47.88
N TYR A 260 0.99 9.24 -46.59
CA TYR A 260 0.47 8.00 -46.04
C TYR A 260 -0.06 8.24 -44.62
N GLY A 261 -0.94 7.36 -44.14
CA GLY A 261 -1.51 7.45 -42.80
C GLY A 261 -2.67 6.47 -42.64
N ASN A 262 -3.28 6.51 -41.45
CA ASN A 262 -4.42 5.67 -41.11
C ASN A 262 -5.63 6.55 -40.82
N ILE A 263 -6.81 6.07 -41.23
CA ILE A 263 -8.09 6.64 -40.85
C ILE A 263 -8.76 5.63 -39.94
N ASN A 264 -9.20 6.11 -38.79
CA ASN A 264 -9.86 5.29 -37.79
C ASN A 264 -11.20 5.93 -37.43
N SER A 265 -12.24 5.10 -37.31
CA SER A 265 -13.48 5.53 -36.71
C SER A 265 -13.21 6.00 -35.27
N PRO A 266 -13.98 6.96 -34.75
CA PRO A 266 -13.94 7.29 -33.33
C PRO A 266 -14.16 6.00 -32.54
N GLY A 267 -13.25 5.68 -31.63
CA GLY A 267 -13.33 4.49 -30.78
C GLY A 267 -12.64 3.26 -31.28
N TYR A 268 -12.06 3.27 -32.48
CA TYR A 268 -11.21 2.16 -32.91
C TYR A 268 -10.05 1.92 -31.91
N PRO A 269 -9.78 0.67 -31.48
CA PRO A 269 -10.31 -0.60 -32.02
C PRO A 269 -11.64 -1.11 -31.42
N GLY A 270 -12.27 -0.36 -30.51
CA GLY A 270 -13.61 -0.63 -30.00
C GLY A 270 -14.74 -0.24 -30.97
N ASN A 271 -15.97 -0.13 -30.45
CA ASN A 271 -17.15 0.20 -31.24
C ASN A 271 -17.17 1.69 -31.60
N TYR A 272 -17.77 2.02 -32.74
CA TYR A 272 -18.03 3.42 -33.09
C TYR A 272 -19.30 3.94 -32.39
N PRO A 273 -19.34 5.24 -32.03
CA PRO A 273 -20.52 5.89 -31.47
C PRO A 273 -21.71 5.96 -32.46
N PRO A 274 -22.96 5.73 -32.02
CA PRO A 274 -24.14 5.79 -32.89
C PRO A 274 -24.50 7.22 -33.31
N GLY A 275 -25.15 7.37 -34.46
CA GLY A 275 -25.71 8.65 -34.93
C GLY A 275 -24.65 9.72 -35.19
N ARG A 276 -23.53 9.32 -35.82
CA ARG A 276 -22.38 10.18 -36.10
C ARG A 276 -22.08 10.25 -37.59
N ASP A 277 -21.84 11.47 -38.05
CA ASP A 277 -21.36 11.74 -39.40
C ASP A 277 -19.93 12.28 -39.31
N CYS A 278 -18.97 11.52 -39.82
CA CYS A 278 -17.55 11.87 -39.81
C CYS A 278 -17.05 12.08 -41.23
N TYR A 279 -16.28 13.15 -41.47
CA TYR A 279 -15.86 13.55 -42.81
C TYR A 279 -14.34 13.73 -42.89
N TRP A 280 -13.66 12.89 -43.67
CA TRP A 280 -12.22 13.04 -43.94
C TRP A 280 -12.00 13.51 -45.37
N THR A 281 -11.28 14.61 -45.54
CA THR A 281 -10.91 15.13 -46.87
C THR A 281 -9.45 14.78 -47.14
N LEU A 282 -9.20 13.94 -48.13
CA LEU A 282 -7.84 13.56 -48.51
C LEU A 282 -7.34 14.42 -49.67
N SER A 283 -6.21 15.10 -49.48
CA SER A 283 -5.59 15.97 -50.49
C SER A 283 -4.14 15.53 -50.74
N VAL A 284 -3.80 15.28 -52.00
CA VAL A 284 -2.44 14.88 -52.44
C VAL A 284 -1.95 15.77 -53.58
N ASP A 285 -0.64 15.87 -53.75
CA ASP A 285 -0.04 16.66 -54.82
C ASP A 285 -0.48 16.19 -56.23
N PRO A 286 -0.53 17.09 -57.23
CA PRO A 286 -0.92 16.75 -58.59
C PRO A 286 -0.09 15.60 -59.18
N GLY A 287 -0.78 14.61 -59.78
CA GLY A 287 -0.16 13.43 -60.38
C GLY A 287 -0.03 12.23 -59.45
N LEU A 288 -0.34 12.38 -58.15
CA LEU A 288 -0.44 11.28 -57.21
C LEU A 288 -1.87 10.70 -57.17
N LEU A 289 -1.97 9.42 -56.81
CA LEU A 289 -3.24 8.71 -56.63
C LEU A 289 -3.38 8.29 -55.17
N ILE A 290 -4.60 8.41 -54.64
CA ILE A 290 -4.94 7.93 -53.30
C ILE A 290 -5.37 6.46 -53.41
N THR A 291 -4.77 5.60 -52.61
CA THR A 291 -5.13 4.18 -52.51
C THR A 291 -5.62 3.85 -51.11
N PHE A 292 -6.76 3.19 -51.00
CA PHE A 292 -7.32 2.75 -49.72
C PHE A 292 -7.03 1.26 -49.48
N ALA A 293 -6.70 0.92 -48.24
CA ALA A 293 -6.64 -0.45 -47.77
C ALA A 293 -7.42 -0.54 -46.45
N PHE A 294 -8.38 -1.46 -46.37
CA PHE A 294 -9.17 -1.69 -45.16
C PHE A 294 -8.50 -2.77 -44.31
N GLY A 295 -7.99 -2.39 -43.14
CA GLY A 295 -7.50 -3.36 -42.15
C GLY A 295 -8.65 -4.07 -41.44
N THR A 296 -9.60 -3.29 -40.92
CA THR A 296 -10.80 -3.79 -40.26
C THR A 296 -11.99 -2.93 -40.69
N LEU A 297 -13.10 -3.58 -41.06
CA LEU A 297 -14.36 -2.92 -41.35
C LEU A 297 -15.47 -3.72 -40.67
N SER A 298 -16.07 -3.13 -39.64
CA SER A 298 -17.17 -3.72 -38.89
C SER A 298 -18.18 -2.61 -38.66
N LEU A 299 -19.29 -2.67 -39.41
CA LEU A 299 -20.42 -1.76 -39.33
C LEU A 299 -21.70 -2.59 -39.18
N GLU A 300 -22.77 -1.96 -38.70
CA GLU A 300 -24.09 -2.59 -38.60
C GLU A 300 -24.56 -3.11 -39.97
N GLN A 301 -25.04 -4.35 -40.02
CA GLN A 301 -25.49 -4.98 -41.26
C GLN A 301 -26.93 -4.58 -41.56
N HIS A 302 -27.16 -3.95 -42.71
CA HIS A 302 -28.49 -3.66 -43.25
C HIS A 302 -28.54 -3.89 -44.77
N PRO A 303 -29.64 -4.42 -45.34
CA PRO A 303 -29.75 -4.71 -46.79
C PRO A 303 -29.37 -3.54 -47.70
N ASP A 304 -29.78 -2.33 -47.31
CA ASP A 304 -29.55 -1.10 -48.08
C ASP A 304 -28.49 -0.16 -47.45
N CYS A 305 -27.75 -0.63 -46.44
CA CYS A 305 -26.74 0.16 -45.71
C CYS A 305 -27.26 1.52 -45.20
N ASN A 306 -28.52 1.60 -44.75
CA ASN A 306 -29.17 2.85 -44.34
C ASN A 306 -29.17 3.08 -42.82
N TYR A 307 -28.55 2.18 -42.05
CA TYR A 307 -28.32 2.37 -40.62
C TYR A 307 -26.96 3.03 -40.43
N ASP A 308 -25.89 2.24 -40.64
CA ASP A 308 -24.51 2.72 -40.63
C ASP A 308 -23.84 2.42 -41.96
N PHE A 309 -23.07 3.37 -42.48
CA PHE A 309 -22.34 3.20 -43.73
C PHE A 309 -21.03 3.99 -43.73
N LEU A 310 -20.10 3.54 -44.58
CA LEU A 310 -18.91 4.28 -44.95
C LEU A 310 -18.97 4.55 -46.45
N GLU A 311 -18.95 5.82 -46.82
CA GLU A 311 -18.98 6.26 -48.21
C GLU A 311 -17.66 6.90 -48.61
N VAL A 312 -17.13 6.51 -49.78
CA VAL A 312 -15.93 7.11 -50.38
C VAL A 312 -16.34 7.82 -51.65
N GLN A 313 -16.32 9.15 -51.62
CA GLN A 313 -16.70 9.98 -52.76
C GLN A 313 -15.48 10.70 -53.34
N LYS A 314 -15.47 10.91 -54.66
CA LYS A 314 -14.50 11.82 -55.29
C LYS A 314 -14.97 13.25 -55.05
N ALA A 315 -14.08 14.11 -54.53
CA ALA A 315 -14.37 15.53 -54.41
C ALA A 315 -14.70 16.11 -55.80
N THR A 316 -15.95 16.51 -56.01
CA THR A 316 -16.38 17.26 -57.18
C THR A 316 -16.08 18.73 -56.93
N LEU A 317 -15.23 19.33 -57.78
CA LEU A 317 -15.05 20.78 -57.81
C LEU A 317 -16.30 21.44 -58.41
N THR A 318 -17.43 21.39 -57.70
CA THR A 318 -18.66 22.08 -58.10
C THR A 318 -19.33 22.72 -56.89
N SER A 319 -19.26 24.05 -56.90
CA SER A 319 -20.08 25.06 -56.21
C SER A 319 -20.06 25.11 -54.68
N GLY A 320 -19.44 26.18 -54.17
CA GLY A 320 -20.07 27.07 -53.19
C GLY A 320 -20.48 26.46 -51.86
N ILE A 321 -19.68 26.78 -50.84
CA ILE A 321 -20.08 26.94 -49.43
C ILE A 321 -21.61 26.99 -49.23
N PRO A 322 -22.26 25.96 -48.66
CA PRO A 322 -23.36 26.16 -47.73
C PRO A 322 -22.71 26.32 -46.35
N GLY A 323 -22.50 27.53 -45.87
CA GLY A 323 -23.53 28.28 -45.17
C GLY A 323 -23.33 28.02 -43.68
N LEU A 324 -22.98 29.10 -42.98
CA LEU A 324 -22.99 29.24 -41.51
C LEU A 324 -24.08 28.44 -40.79
#